data_AF-A0A132N2K4-F1
#
_entry.id   AF-A0A132N2K4-F1
#
_cell.length_a   1.000
_cell.length_b   1.000
_cell.length_c   1.000
_cell.angle_alpha   90.00
_cell.angle_beta   90.00
_cell.angle_gamma   90.00
#
_symmetry.space_group_name_H-M   'P 1'
#
loop_
_entity.id
_entity.type
_entity.pdbx_description
1 polymer ?
#
loop_
_entity_poly.entity_id
_entity_poly.type
_entity_poly.pdbx_seq_one_letter_code
_entity_poly.pdbx_strand_id
1 'polypeptide(L)' 'MAHAYAPRRFALCEVHGEREDGSVFGWGMAFDDRAVIWRTTGAVGTFESAESALTLFSLRRNLQLVWIDQGRTPDA' A
#
# COMPACT_ATOMS: atom_id res chain seq x y z
N MET A 1 8.48 23.37 -8.48
CA MET A 1 9.20 23.06 -7.22
C MET A 1 8.90 21.61 -6.91
N ALA A 2 9.87 20.71 -7.07
CA ALA A 2 9.69 19.32 -6.67
C ALA A 2 9.75 19.28 -5.14
N HIS A 3 8.61 19.09 -4.47
CA HIS A 3 8.63 18.83 -3.05
C HIS A 3 9.46 17.56 -2.82
N ALA A 4 10.61 17.71 -2.18
CA ALA A 4 11.55 16.65 -1.84
C ALA A 4 10.99 15.79 -0.69
N TYR A 5 9.76 15.30 -0.84
CA TYR A 5 9.12 14.42 0.12
C TYR A 5 9.13 13.01 -0.47
N ALA A 6 9.75 12.09 0.27
CA ALA A 6 9.72 10.68 -0.08
C ALA A 6 8.25 10.22 -0.22
N PRO A 7 7.92 9.42 -1.25
CA PRO A 7 6.57 8.91 -1.42
C PRO A 7 6.14 8.09 -0.21
N ARG A 8 4.86 8.16 0.12
CA ARG A 8 4.31 7.42 1.27
C ARG A 8 4.37 5.93 0.99
N ARG A 9 4.81 5.13 1.95
CA ARG A 9 4.91 3.67 1.84
C ARG A 9 3.71 3.01 2.48
N PHE A 10 3.25 1.95 1.83
CA PHE A 10 2.12 1.16 2.30
C PHE A 10 2.32 -0.33 2.03
N ALA A 11 1.53 -1.14 2.72
CA ALA A 11 1.37 -2.57 2.46
C ALA A 11 -0.11 -2.92 2.26
N LEU A 12 -0.37 -3.88 1.38
CA LEU A 12 -1.63 -4.59 1.30
C LEU A 12 -1.45 -5.91 2.05
N CYS A 13 -2.20 -6.07 3.14
CA CYS A 13 -2.17 -7.26 3.97
C CYS A 13 -3.43 -8.08 3.70
N GLU A 14 -3.27 -9.36 3.36
CA GLU A 14 -4.38 -10.30 3.30
C GLU A 14 -4.69 -10.80 4.71
N VAL A 15 -5.95 -10.67 5.11
CA VAL A 15 -6.43 -11.07 6.42
C VAL A 15 -7.04 -12.47 6.32
N HIS A 16 -6.54 -13.40 7.12
CA HIS A 16 -7.00 -14.79 7.18
C HIS A 16 -7.78 -15.03 8.48
N GLY A 17 -8.88 -15.78 8.41
CA GLY A 17 -9.69 -16.13 9.58
C GLY A 17 -10.30 -14.92 10.33
N GLU A 18 -10.39 -15.02 11.65
CA GLU A 18 -10.94 -13.99 12.57
C GLU A 18 -9.94 -12.86 12.87
N ARG A 19 -9.14 -12.44 11.86
CA ARG A 19 -8.18 -11.32 11.95
C ARG A 19 -6.95 -11.52 12.84
N GLU A 20 -6.71 -12.73 13.34
CA GLU A 20 -5.51 -13.04 14.14
C GLU A 20 -4.28 -13.38 13.28
N ASP A 21 -4.47 -13.69 12.00
CA ASP A 21 -3.38 -14.01 11.08
C ASP A 21 -3.50 -13.22 9.76
N GLY A 22 -2.36 -12.87 9.19
CA GLY A 22 -2.30 -12.05 7.99
C GLY A 22 -0.95 -12.10 7.31
N SER A 23 -0.98 -12.07 5.98
CA SER A 23 0.24 -12.08 5.17
C SER A 23 0.32 -10.83 4.31
N VAL A 24 1.55 -10.34 4.08
CA VAL A 24 1.77 -9.21 3.17
C VAL A 24 1.54 -9.70 1.75
N PHE A 25 0.40 -9.32 1.17
CA PHE A 25 0.07 -9.64 -0.22
C PHE A 25 1.01 -8.91 -1.18
N GLY A 26 1.32 -7.64 -0.87
CA GLY A 26 2.23 -6.77 -1.61
C GLY A 26 2.48 -5.47 -0.85
N TRP A 27 3.49 -4.71 -1.26
CA TRP A 27 3.85 -3.43 -0.68
C TRP A 27 4.15 -2.41 -1.77
N GLY A 28 4.14 -1.13 -1.44
CA GLY A 28 4.26 -0.10 -2.46
C GLY A 28 4.58 1.29 -1.95
N MET A 29 4.73 2.18 -2.92
CA MET A 29 4.93 3.61 -2.73
C MET A 29 3.77 4.35 -3.39
N ALA A 30 3.14 5.26 -2.64
CA ALA A 30 2.13 6.19 -3.09
C ALA A 30 2.78 7.56 -3.31
N PHE A 31 2.78 7.98 -4.56
CA PHE A 31 3.05 9.32 -5.02
C PHE A 31 1.73 10.10 -5.08
N ASP A 32 1.82 11.41 -5.30
CA ASP A 32 0.64 12.27 -5.36
C ASP A 32 -0.31 11.91 -6.52
N ASP A 33 0.24 11.36 -7.62
CA ASP A 33 -0.49 11.03 -8.86
C ASP A 33 -0.68 9.53 -9.11
N ARG A 34 -0.02 8.66 -8.34
CA ARG A 34 0.00 7.21 -8.59
C ARG A 34 0.50 6.41 -7.41
N ALA A 35 0.15 5.13 -7.39
CA ALA A 35 0.77 4.14 -6.52
C ALA A 35 1.49 3.06 -7.34
N VAL A 36 2.65 2.61 -6.87
CA VAL A 36 3.39 1.52 -7.49
C VAL A 36 3.51 0.38 -6.49
N ILE A 37 3.13 -0.84 -6.91
CA ILE A 37 3.05 -2.01 -6.04
C ILE A 37 4.01 -3.10 -6.50
N TRP A 38 4.69 -3.70 -5.52
CA TRP A 38 5.53 -4.88 -5.65
C TRP A 38 5.00 -6.03 -4.80
N ARG A 39 5.19 -7.24 -5.31
CA ARG A 39 5.02 -8.49 -4.60
C ARG A 39 6.38 -9.18 -4.50
N THR A 40 6.48 -10.15 -3.61
CA THR A 40 7.66 -11.03 -3.51
C THR A 40 7.99 -11.72 -4.82
N THR A 41 6.98 -11.96 -5.67
CA THR A 41 7.14 -12.57 -7.00
C THR A 41 7.52 -11.58 -8.11
N GLY A 42 7.61 -10.28 -7.82
CA GLY A 42 7.96 -9.24 -8.80
C GLY A 42 7.04 -8.01 -8.78
N ALA A 43 7.25 -7.10 -9.73
CA ALA A 43 6.44 -5.90 -9.88
C ALA A 43 5.00 -6.25 -10.30
N VAL A 44 4.01 -5.63 -9.67
CA VAL A 44 2.58 -5.82 -10.01
C VAL A 44 2.14 -4.80 -11.05
N GLY A 45 2.55 -3.54 -10.87
CA GLY A 45 2.19 -2.46 -11.77
C GLY A 45 1.95 -1.13 -11.05
N THR A 46 1.50 -0.16 -11.84
CA THR A 46 1.14 1.19 -11.42
C THR A 46 -0.37 1.34 -11.40
N PHE A 47 -0.87 2.00 -10.36
CA PHE A 47 -2.28 2.29 -10.13
C PHE A 47 -2.47 3.78 -9.89
N GLU A 48 -3.70 4.26 -10.03
CA GLU A 48 -4.06 5.65 -9.74
C GLU A 48 -3.83 6.03 -8.27
N SER A 49 -4.08 5.08 -7.35
CA SER A 49 -3.85 5.26 -5.91
C SER A 49 -3.67 3.91 -5.22
N ALA A 50 -3.26 3.93 -3.95
CA ALA A 50 -3.16 2.73 -3.13
C ALA A 50 -4.57 2.13 -2.87
N GLU A 51 -5.57 2.98 -2.74
CA GLU A 51 -6.97 2.66 -2.54
C GLU A 51 -7.60 2.04 -3.79
N SER A 52 -7.28 2.54 -4.98
CA SER A 52 -7.72 1.94 -6.25
C SER A 52 -7.16 0.53 -6.41
N ALA A 53 -5.89 0.32 -6.05
CA ALA A 53 -5.30 -1.01 -6.04
C ALA A 53 -5.94 -1.94 -5.00
N LEU A 54 -6.17 -1.44 -3.78
CA LEU A 54 -6.89 -2.18 -2.74
C LEU A 54 -8.26 -2.62 -3.26
N THR A 55 -9.04 -1.71 -3.86
CA THR A 55 -10.37 -1.99 -4.40
C THR A 55 -10.31 -3.11 -5.44
N LEU A 56 -9.37 -3.04 -6.38
CA LEU A 56 -9.19 -4.04 -7.42
C LEU A 56 -8.85 -5.42 -6.85
N PHE A 57 -7.86 -5.49 -5.95
CA PHE A 57 -7.41 -6.78 -5.42
C PHE A 57 -8.37 -7.36 -4.37
N SER A 58 -9.16 -6.52 -3.71
CA SER A 58 -10.17 -6.95 -2.73
C SER A 58 -11.36 -7.66 -3.38
N LEU A 59 -11.52 -7.60 -4.71
CA LEU A 59 -12.55 -8.36 -5.43
C LEU A 59 -12.43 -9.88 -5.25
N ARG A 60 -11.23 -10.37 -4.92
CA ARG A 60 -10.94 -11.82 -4.78
C ARG A 60 -10.37 -12.18 -3.41
N ARG A 61 -10.06 -11.20 -2.58
CA ARG A 61 -9.27 -11.37 -1.34
C ARG A 61 -9.77 -10.42 -0.28
N ASN A 62 -9.59 -10.77 0.98
CA ASN A 62 -9.85 -9.86 2.08
C ASN A 62 -8.57 -9.08 2.38
N LEU A 63 -8.40 -7.91 1.75
CA LEU A 63 -7.19 -7.10 1.92
C LEU A 63 -7.44 -5.87 2.80
N GLN A 64 -6.40 -5.47 3.51
CA GLN A 64 -6.35 -4.21 4.23
C GLN A 64 -5.14 -3.40 3.80
N LEU A 65 -5.35 -2.09 3.63
CA LEU A 65 -4.29 -1.13 3.35
C LEU A 65 -3.70 -0.63 4.67
N VAL A 66 -2.40 -0.84 4.84
CA VAL A 66 -1.64 -0.43 6.03
C VAL A 66 -0.59 0.59 5.60
N TRP A 67 -0.65 1.80 6.16
CA TRP A 67 0.35 2.83 5.94
C TRP A 67 1.53 2.64 6.90
N ILE A 68 2.75 2.58 6.34
CA ILE A 68 3.99 2.28 7.09
C ILE A 68 4.61 3.56 7.66
N ASP A 69 4.35 4.72 7.06
CA ASP A 69 4.87 6.01 7.55
C ASP A 69 4.02 6.54 8.72
N GLN A 70 3.96 5.79 9.81
CA GLN A 70 3.53 6.31 11.11
C GLN A 70 4.77 6.83 11.82
N GLY A 71 5.08 8.11 11.62
CA GLY A 71 6.26 8.74 12.22
C GLY A 71 6.62 10.11 11.68
N ARG A 72 6.01 10.57 10.57
CA ARG A 72 6.04 11.99 10.22
C ARG A 72 5.03 12.73 11.08
N THR A 73 5.35 12.93 12.36
CA THR A 73 4.86 14.15 13.03
C THR A 73 5.31 15.31 12.15
N PRO A 74 4.40 16.20 11.70
CA PRO A 74 4.85 17.46 11.14
C PRO A 74 5.69 18.11 12.23
N ASP A 75 6.95 18.45 11.93
CA ASP A 75 7.72 19.30 12.83
C ASP A 75 6.86 20.52 13.18
N ALA A 76 6.63 20.70 14.48
CA ALA A 76 5.82 21.76 15.05
C ALA A 76 6.43 23.14 14.81
#